data_AF-A0A6L6WIP6-F1
#
_entry.id   AF-A0A6L6WIP6-F1
#
_cell.length_a   1.000
_cell.length_b   1.000
_cell.length_c   1.000
_cell.angle_alpha   90.00
_cell.angle_beta   90.00
_cell.angle_gamma   90.00
#
_symmetry.space_group_name_H-M   'P 1'
#
loop_
_entity.id
_entity.type
_entity.pdbx_description
1 polymer ?
#
loop_
_entity_poly.entity_id
_entity_poly.type
_entity_poly.pdbx_seq_one_letter_code
_entity_poly.pdbx_strand_id
1 'polypeptide(L)'
;MIKVHVRHAVEQELLDFMRSQHRFTALDVATHCSAKDTVRDRFLQMMLDTGAAVPCGSDGRQHFLTTWGEAEAAKIKAATRSGSLTDETSHARLLDLIESARDSGFNVDIPAKTPRTAEEAKIWRYIAKRPHFTNADVESVFPQDPIMRTDFLRRLKAAKVIRFWGREDGKVYFTTQSAKEGRDTARDLRSTTEGAIWTAIRIKRRFRPSDVLNALRQSREDVTLGDVTRYCRTLAKAGFIKPPKPNARITADTPLLLIINAGPLPPQKRSVTVIVDPNEDKIVYSPVGQN
;
A
#
# COMPACT_ATOMS: atom_id res chain seq x y z
N MET A 1 -7.93 29.48 -8.62
CA MET A 1 -7.33 28.46 -7.74
C MET A 1 -6.38 29.16 -6.78
N ILE A 2 -6.36 28.80 -5.49
CA ILE A 2 -5.50 29.46 -4.49
C ILE A 2 -4.06 28.93 -4.59
N LYS A 3 -3.08 29.83 -4.52
CA LYS A 3 -1.66 29.48 -4.48
C LYS A 3 -1.32 28.98 -3.08
N VAL A 4 -0.89 27.73 -2.99
CA VAL A 4 -0.49 27.06 -1.75
C VAL A 4 1.03 26.99 -1.74
N HIS A 5 1.65 27.45 -0.66
CA HIS A 5 3.08 27.31 -0.45
C HIS A 5 3.37 25.99 0.25
N VAL A 6 4.15 25.12 -0.39
CA VAL A 6 4.59 23.85 0.17
C VAL A 6 6.06 23.91 0.55
N ARG A 7 6.41 23.35 1.70
CA ARG A 7 7.76 23.42 2.28
C ARG A 7 8.59 22.18 1.98
N HIS A 8 7.92 21.04 1.76
CA HIS A 8 8.56 19.74 1.63
C HIS A 8 7.98 18.94 0.46
N ALA A 9 8.80 18.03 -0.10
CA ALA A 9 8.38 17.15 -1.21
C ALA A 9 7.12 16.32 -0.89
N VAL A 10 6.92 15.96 0.39
CA VAL A 10 5.73 15.24 0.87
C VAL A 10 4.48 16.10 0.78
N GLU A 11 4.57 17.39 1.09
CA GLU A 11 3.44 18.33 0.94
C GLU A 11 3.13 18.59 -0.54
N GLN A 12 4.16 18.63 -1.38
CA GLN A 12 3.98 18.70 -2.83
C GLN A 12 3.25 17.45 -3.34
N GLU A 13 3.63 16.24 -2.90
CA GLU A 13 2.91 14.99 -3.25
C GLU A 13 1.42 15.09 -2.87
N LEU A 14 1.12 15.58 -1.67
CA LEU A 14 -0.26 15.76 -1.20
C LEU A 14 -1.03 16.76 -2.08
N LEU A 15 -0.42 17.92 -2.36
CA LEU A 15 -1.03 18.96 -3.16
C LEU A 15 -1.28 18.52 -4.61
N ASP A 16 -0.31 17.84 -5.22
CA ASP A 16 -0.42 17.32 -6.59
C ASP A 16 -1.55 16.28 -6.68
N PHE A 17 -1.62 15.38 -5.71
CA PHE A 17 -2.72 14.42 -5.63
C PHE A 17 -4.07 15.14 -5.51
N MET A 18 -4.23 16.06 -4.56
CA MET A 18 -5.51 16.76 -4.34
C MET A 18 -5.96 17.54 -5.58
N ARG A 19 -5.04 18.26 -6.24
CA ARG A 19 -5.34 19.02 -7.47
C ARG A 19 -5.65 18.14 -8.66
N SER A 20 -5.11 16.93 -8.72
CA SER A 20 -5.44 15.96 -9.76
C SER A 20 -6.83 15.31 -9.62
N GLN A 21 -7.63 15.70 -8.62
CA GLN A 21 -8.97 15.16 -8.41
C GLN A 21 -10.04 16.25 -8.58
N HIS A 22 -11.19 15.89 -9.14
CA HIS A 22 -12.37 16.78 -9.13
C HIS A 22 -12.90 16.97 -7.69
N ARG A 23 -12.95 15.85 -6.96
CA ARG A 23 -13.23 15.76 -5.52
C ARG A 23 -12.43 14.62 -4.91
N PHE A 24 -12.09 14.72 -3.63
CA PHE A 24 -11.38 13.69 -2.88
C PHE A 24 -11.84 13.65 -1.43
N THR A 25 -11.52 12.56 -0.74
CA THR A 25 -11.73 12.42 0.71
C THR A 25 -10.39 12.33 1.45
N ALA A 26 -10.41 12.50 2.78
CA ALA A 26 -9.23 12.24 3.60
C ALA A 26 -8.72 10.79 3.44
N LEU A 27 -9.64 9.84 3.21
CA LEU A 27 -9.27 8.44 2.95
C LEU A 27 -8.57 8.27 1.60
N ASP A 28 -9.01 8.97 0.55
CA ASP A 28 -8.31 8.95 -0.75
C ASP A 28 -6.86 9.40 -0.59
N VAL A 29 -6.63 10.52 0.08
CA VAL A 29 -5.30 11.07 0.35
C VAL A 29 -4.48 10.06 1.18
N ALA A 30 -5.09 9.43 2.18
CA ALA A 30 -4.42 8.43 2.99
C ALA A 30 -4.03 7.16 2.22
N THR A 31 -4.83 6.80 1.22
CA THR A 31 -4.67 5.58 0.42
C THR A 31 -3.63 5.74 -0.69
N HIS A 32 -3.48 6.94 -1.23
CA HIS A 32 -2.65 7.20 -2.42
C HIS A 32 -1.36 7.96 -2.13
N CYS A 33 -1.27 8.70 -1.01
CA CYS A 33 -0.10 9.49 -0.67
C CYS A 33 0.77 8.83 0.39
N SER A 34 2.08 9.01 0.29
CA SER A 34 3.07 8.41 1.18
C SER A 34 3.38 9.26 2.41
N ALA A 35 2.59 10.29 2.72
CA ALA A 35 2.76 11.12 3.89
C ALA A 35 2.35 10.37 5.18
N LYS A 36 2.96 10.72 6.32
CA LYS A 36 2.51 10.22 7.64
C LYS A 36 1.18 10.88 8.02
N ASP A 37 0.37 10.19 8.81
CA ASP A 37 -0.97 10.63 9.22
C ASP A 37 -0.95 12.06 9.79
N THR A 38 -0.05 12.33 10.74
CA THR A 38 0.10 13.66 11.36
C THR A 38 0.43 14.78 10.35
N VAL A 39 1.19 14.47 9.30
CA VAL A 39 1.54 15.42 8.24
C VAL A 39 0.33 15.65 7.32
N ARG A 40 -0.39 14.58 6.95
CA ARG A 40 -1.61 14.68 6.14
C ARG A 40 -2.67 15.53 6.83
N ASP A 41 -2.92 15.25 8.11
CA ASP A 41 -3.97 15.91 8.87
C ASP A 41 -3.66 17.40 9.04
N ARG A 42 -2.41 17.74 9.40
CA ARG A 42 -1.96 19.13 9.47
C ARG A 42 -2.08 19.86 8.13
N PHE A 43 -1.66 19.20 7.04
CA PHE A 43 -1.70 19.79 5.71
C PHE A 43 -3.14 20.00 5.23
N LEU A 44 -4.02 19.01 5.43
CA LEU A 44 -5.45 19.13 5.12
C LEU A 44 -6.11 20.25 5.92
N GLN A 45 -5.81 20.37 7.21
CA GLN A 45 -6.36 21.44 8.04
C GLN A 45 -5.90 22.82 7.53
N MET A 46 -4.61 22.98 7.23
CA MET A 46 -4.09 24.21 6.62
C MET A 46 -4.78 24.52 5.28
N MET A 47 -5.04 23.53 4.44
CA MET A 47 -5.76 23.72 3.17
C MET A 47 -7.20 24.21 3.38
N LEU A 48 -7.88 23.72 4.43
CA LEU A 48 -9.22 24.17 4.80
C LEU A 48 -9.20 25.60 5.36
N ASP A 49 -8.28 25.90 6.29
CA ASP A 49 -8.17 27.20 6.94
C ASP A 49 -7.85 28.33 5.95
N THR A 50 -7.08 28.01 4.90
CA THR A 50 -6.72 28.95 3.82
C THR A 50 -7.76 29.01 2.71
N GLY A 51 -8.82 28.19 2.76
CA GLY A 51 -9.81 28.05 1.69
C GLY A 51 -9.27 27.37 0.41
N ALA A 52 -8.04 26.89 0.43
CA ALA A 52 -7.43 26.19 -0.71
C ALA A 52 -8.07 24.82 -0.98
N ALA A 53 -8.72 24.23 0.02
CA ALA A 53 -9.65 23.11 -0.14
C ALA A 53 -10.99 23.50 0.51
N VAL A 54 -12.09 23.13 -0.14
CA VAL A 54 -13.45 23.48 0.32
C VAL A 54 -14.36 22.25 0.33
N PRO A 55 -15.28 22.12 1.32
CA PRO A 55 -16.25 21.02 1.35
C PRO A 55 -17.23 21.07 0.17
N CYS A 56 -17.30 19.99 -0.59
CA CYS A 56 -18.12 19.86 -1.81
C CYS A 56 -19.20 18.76 -1.75
N GLY A 57 -19.32 18.03 -0.63
CA GLY A 57 -20.41 17.06 -0.45
C GLY A 57 -20.15 16.04 0.65
N SER A 58 -21.09 15.12 0.84
CA SER A 58 -20.93 13.94 1.70
C SER A 58 -21.82 12.80 1.19
N ASP A 59 -21.37 11.56 1.39
CA ASP A 59 -22.16 10.34 1.17
C ASP A 59 -22.74 9.77 2.49
N GLY A 60 -22.70 10.56 3.57
CA GLY A 60 -23.11 10.15 4.92
C GLY A 60 -22.02 9.40 5.71
N ARG A 61 -20.95 8.93 5.06
CA ARG A 61 -19.80 8.29 5.72
C ARG A 61 -18.52 9.12 5.61
N GLN A 62 -18.34 9.83 4.51
CA GLN A 62 -17.17 10.62 4.20
C GLN A 62 -17.57 12.00 3.73
N HIS A 63 -16.69 12.97 3.99
CA HIS A 63 -16.80 14.32 3.46
C HIS A 63 -15.90 14.45 2.22
N PHE A 64 -16.49 14.99 1.16
CA PHE A 64 -15.76 15.30 -0.07
C PHE A 64 -15.26 16.73 -0.01
N LEU A 65 -14.01 16.91 -0.41
CA LEU A 65 -13.33 18.18 -0.56
C LEU A 65 -12.96 18.40 -2.04
N THR A 66 -12.80 19.66 -2.43
CA THR A 66 -12.26 20.03 -3.75
C THR A 66 -11.28 21.20 -3.60
N THR A 67 -10.21 21.20 -4.41
CA THR A 67 -9.26 22.33 -4.51
C THR A 67 -9.63 23.32 -5.62
N TRP A 68 -10.72 23.07 -6.33
CA TRP A 68 -11.16 23.87 -7.50
C TRP A 68 -12.02 25.09 -7.11
N GLY A 69 -12.09 25.41 -5.82
CA GLY A 69 -12.75 26.59 -5.28
C GLY A 69 -14.26 26.42 -5.01
N GLU A 70 -14.84 27.44 -4.39
CA GLU A 70 -16.23 27.39 -3.89
C GLU A 70 -17.27 27.27 -5.01
N ALA A 71 -17.06 27.93 -6.14
CA ALA A 71 -17.97 27.87 -7.28
C ALA A 71 -18.07 26.44 -7.83
N GLU A 72 -16.95 25.72 -7.93
CA GLU A 72 -16.96 24.33 -8.37
C GLU A 72 -17.53 23.42 -7.27
N ALA A 73 -17.23 23.69 -5.99
CA ALA A 73 -17.84 22.96 -4.88
C ALA A 73 -19.38 23.04 -4.89
N ALA A 74 -19.95 24.20 -5.23
CA ALA A 74 -21.39 24.37 -5.39
C ALA A 74 -21.96 23.53 -6.54
N LYS A 75 -21.27 23.47 -7.69
CA LYS A 75 -21.65 22.63 -8.83
C LYS A 75 -21.61 21.15 -8.47
N ILE A 76 -20.57 20.69 -7.78
CA ILE A 76 -20.45 19.31 -7.29
C ILE A 76 -21.62 18.98 -6.34
N LYS A 77 -21.96 19.88 -5.40
CA LYS A 77 -23.11 19.70 -4.50
C LYS A 77 -24.42 19.58 -5.27
N ALA A 78 -24.64 20.45 -6.27
CA ALA A 78 -25.84 20.41 -7.10
C ALA A 78 -25.94 19.09 -7.89
N ALA A 79 -24.86 18.70 -8.58
CA ALA A 79 -24.78 17.46 -9.35
C ALA A 79 -24.96 16.19 -8.49
N THR A 80 -24.47 16.23 -7.24
CA THR A 80 -24.67 15.14 -6.29
C THR A 80 -26.15 15.02 -5.91
N ARG A 81 -26.84 16.14 -5.67
CA ARG A 81 -28.28 16.14 -5.32
C ARG A 81 -29.17 15.68 -6.48
N SER A 82 -28.81 16.02 -7.72
CA SER A 82 -29.53 15.58 -8.91
C SER A 82 -29.21 14.14 -9.33
N GLY A 83 -28.26 13.47 -8.67
CA GLY A 83 -27.82 12.11 -9.04
C GLY A 83 -27.06 12.03 -10.37
N SER A 84 -26.69 13.16 -10.95
CA SER A 84 -26.01 13.24 -12.25
C SER A 84 -24.48 13.16 -12.14
N LEU A 85 -23.95 13.12 -10.92
CA LEU A 85 -22.50 13.04 -10.69
C LEU A 85 -22.02 11.59 -10.75
N THR A 86 -21.40 11.24 -11.86
CA THR A 86 -20.74 9.95 -12.13
C THR A 86 -19.22 10.12 -12.18
N ASP A 87 -18.46 9.03 -12.13
CA ASP A 87 -17.00 9.08 -12.31
C ASP A 87 -16.60 9.65 -13.67
N GLU A 88 -17.36 9.31 -14.73
CA GLU A 88 -17.13 9.82 -16.08
C GLU A 88 -17.36 11.33 -16.19
N THR A 89 -18.48 11.82 -15.66
CA THR A 89 -18.79 13.26 -15.68
C THR A 89 -17.85 14.06 -14.78
N SER A 90 -17.42 13.48 -13.65
CA SER A 90 -16.41 14.08 -12.77
C SER A 90 -15.05 14.15 -13.47
N HIS A 91 -14.68 13.11 -14.22
CA HIS A 91 -13.42 13.08 -14.96
C HIS A 91 -13.41 14.07 -16.13
N ALA A 92 -14.48 14.11 -16.94
CA ALA A 92 -14.60 15.09 -18.02
C ALA A 92 -14.50 16.52 -17.46
N ARG A 93 -15.23 16.82 -16.38
CA ARG A 93 -15.20 18.13 -15.73
C ARG A 93 -13.81 18.49 -15.19
N LEU A 94 -13.08 17.51 -14.65
CA LEU A 94 -11.71 17.72 -14.20
C LEU A 94 -10.78 18.11 -15.34
N LEU A 95 -10.91 17.49 -16.52
CA LEU A 95 -10.09 17.83 -17.69
C LEU A 95 -10.31 19.29 -18.10
N ASP A 96 -11.57 19.74 -18.17
CA ASP A 96 -11.90 21.15 -18.48
C ASP A 96 -11.27 22.11 -17.46
N LEU A 97 -11.29 21.73 -16.17
CA LEU A 97 -10.73 22.53 -15.08
C LEU A 97 -9.20 22.62 -15.16
N ILE A 98 -8.53 21.51 -15.49
CA ILE A 98 -7.08 21.45 -15.68
C ILE A 98 -6.66 22.33 -16.87
N GLU A 99 -7.40 22.24 -17.98
CA GLU A 99 -7.14 23.08 -19.16
C GLU A 99 -7.31 24.57 -18.83
N SER A 100 -8.42 24.94 -18.18
CA SER A 100 -8.68 26.32 -17.75
C SER A 100 -7.62 26.84 -16.75
N ALA A 101 -7.11 25.98 -15.88
CA ALA A 101 -6.07 26.33 -14.92
C ALA A 101 -4.71 26.53 -15.60
N ARG A 102 -4.41 25.75 -16.64
CA ARG A 102 -3.20 25.91 -17.46
C ARG A 102 -3.16 27.30 -18.11
N ASP A 103 -4.28 27.75 -18.65
CA ASP A 103 -4.42 29.10 -19.23
C ASP A 103 -4.19 30.20 -18.17
N SER A 104 -4.53 29.89 -16.92
CA SER A 104 -4.32 30.78 -15.76
C SER A 104 -2.94 30.65 -15.11
N GLY A 105 -2.00 29.92 -15.75
CA GLY A 105 -0.62 29.75 -15.28
C GLY A 105 -0.42 28.69 -14.18
N PHE A 106 -1.44 27.87 -13.89
CA PHE A 106 -1.32 26.74 -12.98
C PHE A 106 -1.13 25.44 -13.78
N ASN A 107 0.04 24.81 -13.63
CA ASN A 107 0.28 23.51 -14.26
C ASN A 107 -0.16 22.39 -13.30
N VAL A 108 -1.24 21.69 -13.67
CA VAL A 108 -1.72 20.48 -12.98
C VAL A 108 -1.58 19.33 -13.95
N ASP A 109 -0.92 18.24 -13.53
CA ASP A 109 -0.73 17.10 -14.41
C ASP A 109 -2.05 16.35 -14.63
N ILE A 110 -2.25 15.91 -15.87
CA ILE A 110 -3.44 15.15 -16.25
C ILE A 110 -3.28 13.73 -15.69
N PRO A 111 -4.22 13.24 -14.86
CA PRO A 111 -4.18 11.89 -14.31
C PRO A 111 -4.34 10.85 -15.44
N ALA A 112 -3.22 10.45 -16.03
CA ALA A 112 -3.16 9.47 -17.10
C ALA A 112 -2.71 8.12 -16.57
N LYS A 113 -3.51 7.08 -16.83
CA LYS A 113 -3.20 5.69 -16.47
C LYS A 113 -2.23 5.03 -17.44
N THR A 114 -2.13 5.56 -18.66
CA THR A 114 -1.38 4.95 -19.76
C THR A 114 0.04 5.51 -19.84
N PRO A 115 1.05 4.63 -20.04
CA PRO A 115 2.40 5.05 -20.42
C PRO A 115 2.38 5.91 -21.68
N ARG A 116 3.11 7.03 -21.67
CA ARG A 116 3.28 7.94 -22.81
C ARG A 116 4.48 7.57 -23.68
N THR A 117 5.48 6.93 -23.09
CA THR A 117 6.74 6.58 -23.76
C THR A 117 7.03 5.08 -23.66
N ALA A 118 7.94 4.59 -24.51
CA ALA A 118 8.40 3.20 -24.45
C ALA A 118 9.08 2.86 -23.11
N GLU A 119 9.78 3.82 -22.50
CA GLU A 119 10.41 3.66 -21.18
C GLU A 119 9.38 3.58 -20.06
N GLU A 120 8.36 4.43 -20.07
CA GLU A 120 7.22 4.33 -19.14
C GLU A 120 6.52 2.97 -19.27
N ALA A 121 6.40 2.44 -20.49
CA ALA A 121 5.79 1.14 -20.72
C ALA A 121 6.63 -0.01 -20.13
N LYS A 122 7.97 0.12 -20.10
CA LYS A 122 8.86 -0.83 -19.43
C LYS A 122 8.70 -0.73 -17.91
N ILE A 123 8.68 0.48 -17.35
CA ILE A 123 8.45 0.71 -15.91
C ILE A 123 7.09 0.14 -15.50
N TRP A 124 6.03 0.38 -16.27
CA TRP A 124 4.70 -0.16 -16.01
C TRP A 124 4.70 -1.68 -15.98
N ARG A 125 5.26 -2.33 -17.01
CA ARG A 125 5.40 -3.80 -17.06
C ARG A 125 6.21 -4.35 -15.87
N TYR A 126 7.18 -3.59 -15.39
CA TYR A 126 7.98 -3.94 -14.23
C TYR A 126 7.19 -3.89 -12.92
N ILE A 127 6.49 -2.78 -12.65
CA ILE A 127 5.75 -2.62 -11.38
C ILE A 127 4.46 -3.45 -11.35
N ALA A 128 3.76 -3.61 -12.48
CA ALA A 128 2.49 -4.33 -12.55
C ALA A 128 2.62 -5.84 -12.26
N LYS A 129 3.81 -6.42 -12.46
CA LYS A 129 4.08 -7.83 -12.15
C LYS A 129 4.37 -8.10 -10.67
N ARG A 130 4.57 -7.06 -9.86
CA ARG A 130 4.99 -7.19 -8.46
C ARG A 130 3.83 -6.90 -7.52
N PRO A 131 3.72 -7.63 -6.40
CA PRO A 131 2.70 -7.33 -5.39
C PRO A 131 2.96 -5.98 -4.71
N HIS A 132 4.23 -5.63 -4.50
CA HIS A 132 4.67 -4.36 -3.94
C HIS A 132 6.04 -3.97 -4.53
N PHE A 133 6.34 -2.68 -4.54
CA PHE A 133 7.62 -2.13 -4.99
C PHE A 133 7.95 -0.82 -4.25
N THR A 134 9.23 -0.47 -4.21
CA THR A 134 9.72 0.82 -3.73
C THR A 134 10.19 1.71 -4.89
N ASN A 135 10.38 3.01 -4.64
CA ASN A 135 11.01 3.88 -5.64
C ASN A 135 12.44 3.43 -5.98
N ALA A 136 13.19 2.92 -4.99
CA ALA A 136 14.54 2.40 -5.18
C ALA A 136 14.56 1.13 -6.06
N ASP A 137 13.52 0.29 -5.97
CA ASP A 137 13.38 -0.89 -6.83
C ASP A 137 13.19 -0.51 -8.31
N VAL A 138 12.54 0.62 -8.57
CA VAL A 138 12.35 1.13 -9.94
C VAL A 138 13.62 1.84 -10.41
N GLU A 139 14.25 2.62 -9.54
CA GLU A 139 15.51 3.32 -9.83
C GLU A 139 16.67 2.40 -10.17
N SER A 140 16.83 1.32 -9.40
CA SER A 140 17.88 0.33 -9.64
C SER A 140 17.78 -0.36 -11.00
N VAL A 141 16.56 -0.51 -11.53
CA VAL A 141 16.31 -1.16 -12.83
C VAL A 141 16.25 -0.15 -13.98
N PHE A 142 15.80 1.08 -13.71
CA PHE A 142 15.68 2.16 -14.68
C PHE A 142 16.39 3.43 -14.18
N PRO A 143 17.75 3.45 -14.22
CA PRO A 143 18.53 4.56 -13.71
C PRO A 143 18.61 5.76 -14.67
N GLN A 144 18.38 5.55 -15.97
CA GLN A 144 18.76 6.49 -17.03
C GLN A 144 17.92 7.78 -17.14
N ASP A 145 16.82 7.92 -16.39
CA ASP A 145 16.04 9.17 -16.36
C ASP A 145 15.27 9.32 -15.03
N PRO A 146 15.89 9.94 -14.00
CA PRO A 146 15.26 10.13 -12.69
C PRO A 146 14.02 11.03 -12.74
N ILE A 147 14.00 12.03 -13.62
CA ILE A 147 12.92 13.01 -13.72
C ILE A 147 11.69 12.34 -14.32
N MET A 148 11.82 11.72 -15.50
CA MET A 148 10.73 11.00 -16.16
C MET A 148 10.17 9.89 -15.27
N ARG A 149 11.03 9.11 -14.60
CA ARG A 149 10.60 8.06 -13.66
C ARG A 149 9.77 8.63 -12.52
N THR A 150 10.25 9.71 -11.89
CA THR A 150 9.56 10.33 -10.75
C THR A 150 8.22 10.92 -11.19
N ASP A 151 8.20 11.58 -12.34
CA ASP A 151 6.98 12.17 -12.91
C ASP A 151 5.97 11.10 -13.32
N PHE A 152 6.42 10.00 -13.91
CA PHE A 152 5.55 8.87 -14.25
C PHE A 152 4.92 8.22 -13.02
N LEU A 153 5.72 7.94 -11.98
CA LEU A 153 5.20 7.40 -10.73
C LEU A 153 4.25 8.39 -10.03
N ARG A 154 4.54 9.70 -10.10
CA ARG A 154 3.64 10.76 -9.59
C ARG A 154 2.30 10.74 -10.32
N ARG A 155 2.30 10.64 -11.66
CA ARG A 155 1.08 10.52 -12.47
C ARG A 155 0.26 9.28 -12.13
N LEU A 156 0.91 8.14 -11.95
CA LEU A 156 0.21 6.91 -11.60
C LEU A 156 -0.44 6.96 -10.21
N LYS A 157 0.15 7.70 -9.26
CA LYS A 157 -0.50 8.01 -7.97
C LYS A 157 -1.70 8.95 -8.14
N ALA A 158 -1.51 10.04 -8.88
CA ALA A 158 -2.58 11.00 -9.20
C ALA A 158 -3.76 10.32 -9.92
N ALA A 159 -3.48 9.37 -10.81
CA ALA A 159 -4.49 8.58 -11.51
C ALA A 159 -5.11 7.43 -10.67
N LYS A 160 -4.80 7.36 -9.36
CA LYS A 160 -5.23 6.31 -8.42
C LYS A 160 -4.86 4.88 -8.84
N VAL A 161 -3.88 4.72 -9.73
CA VAL A 161 -3.41 3.41 -10.21
C VAL A 161 -2.49 2.76 -9.20
N ILE A 162 -1.56 3.55 -8.64
CA ILE A 162 -0.68 3.12 -7.56
C ILE A 162 -1.25 3.60 -6.22
N ARG A 163 -1.12 2.73 -5.21
CA ARG A 163 -1.51 3.01 -3.82
C ARG A 163 -0.35 2.84 -2.87
N PHE A 164 -0.39 3.59 -1.77
CA PHE A 164 0.49 3.37 -0.63
C PHE A 164 0.13 2.02 0.01
N TRP A 165 1.13 1.16 0.17
CA TRP A 165 0.96 -0.16 0.79
C TRP A 165 1.40 -0.15 2.24
N GLY A 166 2.55 0.45 2.53
CA GLY A 166 3.10 0.45 3.88
C GLY A 166 4.51 1.02 3.95
N ARG A 167 5.08 1.00 5.16
CA ARG A 167 6.48 1.32 5.41
C ARG A 167 7.13 0.21 6.19
N GLU A 168 8.35 -0.15 5.79
CA GLU A 168 9.19 -1.14 6.46
C GLU A 168 10.64 -0.69 6.30
N ASP A 169 11.41 -0.72 7.39
CA ASP A 169 12.82 -0.29 7.43
C ASP A 169 13.09 1.08 6.80
N GLY A 170 12.20 2.05 7.06
CA GLY A 170 12.30 3.41 6.52
C GLY A 170 11.95 3.53 5.03
N LYS A 171 11.68 2.43 4.33
CA LYS A 171 11.29 2.40 2.92
C LYS A 171 9.78 2.48 2.77
N VAL A 172 9.33 3.18 1.74
CA VAL A 172 7.91 3.29 1.38
C VAL A 172 7.62 2.29 0.27
N TYR A 173 6.60 1.46 0.50
CA TYR A 173 6.12 0.47 -0.46
C TYR A 173 4.83 0.93 -1.10
N PHE A 174 4.73 0.67 -2.39
CA PHE A 174 3.58 0.95 -3.23
C PHE A 174 3.08 -0.34 -3.87
N THR A 175 1.81 -0.34 -4.26
CA THR A 175 1.18 -1.46 -4.98
C THR A 175 0.27 -0.96 -6.09
N THR A 176 0.21 -1.73 -7.18
CA THR A 176 -0.80 -1.57 -8.24
C THR A 176 -2.06 -2.41 -7.96
N GLN A 177 -2.00 -3.36 -7.02
CA GLN A 177 -3.08 -4.32 -6.77
C GLN A 177 -4.32 -3.65 -6.21
N SER A 178 -5.50 -3.85 -6.79
CA SER A 178 -6.77 -3.30 -6.31
C SER A 178 -7.04 -3.61 -4.82
N ALA A 179 -7.83 -2.79 -4.13
CA ALA A 179 -8.18 -3.09 -2.73
C ALA A 179 -8.95 -4.41 -2.61
N LYS A 180 -9.65 -4.80 -3.69
CA LYS A 180 -10.25 -6.11 -3.85
C LYS A 180 -9.18 -7.20 -3.98
N GLU A 181 -8.24 -7.07 -4.91
CA GLU A 181 -7.11 -8.02 -5.07
C GLU A 181 -6.28 -8.17 -3.80
N GLY A 182 -6.03 -7.09 -3.06
CA GLY A 182 -5.33 -7.15 -1.78
C GLY A 182 -6.12 -7.91 -0.72
N ARG A 183 -7.46 -7.73 -0.67
CA ARG A 183 -8.34 -8.51 0.21
C ARG A 183 -8.42 -9.98 -0.21
N ASP A 184 -8.52 -10.24 -1.50
CA ASP A 184 -8.54 -11.60 -2.05
C ASP A 184 -7.21 -12.30 -1.75
N THR A 185 -6.07 -11.65 -2.01
CA THR A 185 -4.73 -12.18 -1.66
C THR A 185 -4.62 -12.44 -0.16
N ALA A 186 -5.09 -11.53 0.69
CA ALA A 186 -5.09 -11.72 2.14
C ALA A 186 -6.02 -12.88 2.58
N ARG A 187 -7.17 -13.05 1.93
CA ARG A 187 -8.09 -14.17 2.16
C ARG A 187 -7.40 -15.48 1.75
N ASP A 188 -6.81 -15.50 0.57
CA ASP A 188 -6.16 -16.68 0.01
C ASP A 188 -4.97 -17.10 0.89
N LEU A 189 -4.13 -16.15 1.33
CA LEU A 189 -3.06 -16.41 2.30
C LEU A 189 -3.56 -16.98 3.62
N ARG A 190 -4.69 -16.49 4.16
CA ARG A 190 -5.30 -17.05 5.37
C ARG A 190 -5.89 -18.45 5.14
N SER A 191 -6.35 -18.72 3.93
CA SER A 191 -6.88 -20.05 3.55
C SER A 191 -5.79 -21.09 3.31
N THR A 192 -4.51 -20.69 3.17
CA THR A 192 -3.41 -21.66 3.14
C THR A 192 -3.30 -22.45 4.45
N THR A 193 -2.62 -23.60 4.42
CA THR A 193 -2.32 -24.39 5.63
C THR A 193 -1.61 -23.57 6.70
N GLU A 194 -0.56 -22.84 6.32
CA GLU A 194 0.17 -21.95 7.24
C GLU A 194 -0.73 -20.83 7.79
N GLY A 195 -1.61 -20.26 6.96
CA GLY A 195 -2.58 -19.24 7.36
C GLY A 195 -3.57 -19.72 8.42
N ALA A 196 -4.13 -20.91 8.24
CA ALA A 196 -5.03 -21.52 9.21
C ALA A 196 -4.31 -21.82 10.54
N ILE A 197 -3.11 -22.42 10.46
CA ILE A 197 -2.26 -22.71 11.63
C ILE A 197 -1.92 -21.42 12.39
N TRP A 198 -1.49 -20.38 11.69
CA TRP A 198 -1.17 -19.08 12.30
C TRP A 198 -2.38 -18.44 13.00
N THR A 199 -3.55 -18.51 12.37
CA THR A 199 -4.79 -18.00 12.96
C THR A 199 -5.12 -18.72 14.27
N ALA A 200 -5.03 -20.05 14.29
CA ALA A 200 -5.25 -20.84 15.50
C ALA A 200 -4.21 -20.53 16.61
N ILE A 201 -2.94 -20.37 16.25
CA ILE A 201 -1.87 -19.96 17.17
C ILE A 201 -2.18 -18.61 17.82
N ARG A 202 -2.61 -17.61 17.04
CA ARG A 202 -2.93 -16.27 17.54
C ARG A 202 -4.08 -16.25 18.54
N ILE A 203 -5.09 -17.11 18.32
CA ILE A 203 -6.22 -17.24 19.23
C ILE A 203 -5.77 -17.89 20.54
N LYS A 204 -5.02 -19.00 20.48
CA LYS A 204 -4.61 -19.74 21.68
C LYS A 204 -3.53 -19.03 22.49
N ARG A 205 -2.56 -18.36 21.83
CA ARG A 205 -1.36 -17.70 22.39
C ARG A 205 -0.39 -18.63 23.14
N ARG A 206 -0.89 -19.52 23.99
CA ARG A 206 -0.19 -20.65 24.62
C ARG A 206 -0.80 -21.93 24.09
N PHE A 207 0.02 -22.81 23.53
CA PHE A 207 -0.49 -23.98 22.82
C PHE A 207 0.56 -25.09 22.73
N ARG A 208 0.09 -26.30 22.45
CA ARG A 208 0.89 -27.38 21.88
C ARG A 208 0.53 -27.55 20.40
N PRO A 209 1.44 -28.05 19.54
CA PRO A 209 1.09 -28.37 18.15
C PRO A 209 -0.14 -29.29 18.02
N SER A 210 -0.31 -30.26 18.93
CA SER A 210 -1.51 -31.10 18.99
C SER A 210 -2.79 -30.30 19.26
N ASP A 211 -2.75 -29.30 20.15
CA ASP A 211 -3.90 -28.42 20.43
C ASP A 211 -4.30 -27.59 19.22
N VAL A 212 -3.31 -27.14 18.44
CA VAL A 212 -3.55 -26.36 17.22
C VAL A 212 -4.20 -27.23 16.15
N LEU A 213 -3.68 -28.44 15.94
CA LEU A 213 -4.30 -29.39 15.02
C LEU A 213 -5.76 -29.67 15.42
N ASN A 214 -6.01 -29.95 16.69
CA ASN A 214 -7.37 -30.23 17.19
C ASN A 214 -8.33 -29.06 16.96
N ALA A 215 -7.86 -27.81 17.10
CA ALA A 215 -8.66 -26.63 16.82
C ALA A 215 -8.98 -26.46 15.31
N LEU A 216 -8.16 -27.01 14.43
CA LEU A 216 -8.34 -26.93 12.98
C LEU A 216 -9.20 -28.06 12.41
N ARG A 217 -9.32 -29.20 13.09
CA ARG A 217 -10.01 -30.40 12.59
C ARG A 217 -11.43 -30.15 12.06
N GLN A 218 -12.16 -29.21 12.65
CA GLN A 218 -13.54 -28.91 12.23
C GLN A 218 -13.63 -28.11 10.92
N SER A 219 -12.56 -27.43 10.50
CA SER A 219 -12.57 -26.56 9.32
C SER A 219 -11.52 -26.91 8.28
N ARG A 220 -10.53 -27.75 8.63
CA ARG A 220 -9.34 -28.07 7.82
C ARG A 220 -8.88 -29.50 8.11
N GLU A 221 -9.55 -30.47 7.49
CA GLU A 221 -9.19 -31.90 7.59
C GLU A 221 -7.90 -32.24 6.83
N ASP A 222 -7.51 -31.40 5.87
CA ASP A 222 -6.30 -31.53 5.05
C ASP A 222 -5.00 -31.26 5.83
N VAL A 223 -5.08 -30.59 6.99
CA VAL A 223 -3.91 -30.19 7.77
C VAL A 223 -3.45 -31.34 8.67
N THR A 224 -2.19 -31.74 8.56
CA THR A 224 -1.62 -32.82 9.37
C THR A 224 -0.82 -32.29 10.57
N LEU A 225 -0.57 -33.14 11.56
CA LEU A 225 0.32 -32.82 12.69
C LEU A 225 1.75 -32.48 12.22
N GLY A 226 2.19 -33.11 11.13
CA GLY A 226 3.48 -32.84 10.50
C GLY A 226 3.59 -31.40 10.00
N ASP A 227 2.53 -30.88 9.38
CA ASP A 227 2.47 -29.50 8.87
C ASP A 227 2.52 -28.49 10.01
N VAL A 228 1.70 -28.70 11.05
CA VAL A 228 1.68 -27.85 12.25
C VAL A 228 3.07 -27.81 12.89
N THR A 229 3.69 -28.97 13.11
CA THR A 229 4.98 -29.05 13.79
C THR A 229 6.09 -28.43 12.94
N ARG A 230 6.08 -28.63 11.62
CA ARG A 230 7.02 -28.02 10.68
C ARG A 230 6.93 -26.50 10.71
N TYR A 231 5.71 -25.96 10.62
CA TYR A 231 5.49 -24.52 10.64
C TYR A 231 5.87 -23.90 12.00
N CYS A 232 5.57 -24.56 13.12
CA CYS A 232 6.02 -24.13 14.44
C CYS A 232 7.55 -24.05 14.54
N ARG A 233 8.29 -24.98 13.93
CA ARG A 233 9.77 -24.90 13.89
C ARG A 233 10.26 -23.69 13.10
N THR A 234 9.65 -23.41 11.95
CA THR A 234 9.94 -22.21 11.15
C THR A 234 9.72 -20.94 11.98
N LEU A 235 8.56 -20.84 12.63
CA LEU A 235 8.20 -19.68 13.47
C LEU A 235 9.12 -19.55 14.69
N ALA A 236 9.51 -20.65 15.32
CA ALA A 236 10.41 -20.65 16.47
C ALA A 236 11.82 -20.18 16.06
N LYS A 237 12.32 -20.64 14.91
CA LYS A 237 13.60 -20.19 14.36
C LYS A 237 13.60 -18.68 14.06
N ALA A 238 12.46 -18.14 13.62
CA ALA A 238 12.28 -16.72 13.34
C ALA A 238 11.87 -15.88 14.58
N GLY A 239 11.79 -16.48 15.78
CA GLY A 239 11.50 -15.77 17.02
C GLY A 239 10.02 -15.40 17.25
N PHE A 240 9.10 -15.82 16.37
CA PHE A 240 7.67 -15.54 16.55
C PHE A 240 7.08 -16.30 17.73
N ILE A 241 7.56 -17.52 17.98
CA ILE A 241 7.11 -18.36 19.08
C ILE A 241 8.32 -18.90 19.86
N LYS A 242 8.14 -19.25 21.13
CA LYS A 242 9.21 -19.78 21.96
C LYS A 242 8.71 -20.89 22.90
N PRO A 243 9.46 -21.98 23.09
CA PRO A 243 9.18 -22.94 24.16
C PRO A 243 9.57 -22.36 25.55
N PRO A 244 8.90 -22.76 26.64
CA PRO A 244 9.22 -22.32 28.01
C PRO A 244 10.66 -22.64 28.43
N LYS A 245 11.19 -23.77 27.96
CA LYS A 245 12.59 -24.17 28.13
C LYS A 245 13.22 -24.34 26.76
N PRO A 246 14.50 -23.96 26.57
CA PRO A 246 15.22 -24.24 25.33
C PRO A 246 15.16 -25.74 25.05
N ASN A 247 14.44 -26.14 24.00
CA ASN A 247 14.32 -27.51 23.58
C ASN A 247 14.79 -27.59 22.12
N ALA A 248 15.74 -28.47 21.85
CA ALA A 248 16.30 -28.67 20.52
C ALA A 248 15.26 -29.22 19.52
N ARG A 249 14.21 -29.90 19.99
CA ARG A 249 13.22 -30.56 19.12
C ARG A 249 11.79 -30.22 19.51
N ILE A 250 11.12 -29.43 18.67
CA ILE A 250 9.67 -29.20 18.76
C ILE A 250 8.93 -30.45 18.27
N THR A 251 8.11 -31.01 19.18
CA THR A 251 7.25 -32.19 19.01
C THR A 251 5.78 -31.83 19.21
N ALA A 252 4.87 -32.79 19.02
CA ALA A 252 3.42 -32.63 19.15
C ALA A 252 2.97 -32.01 20.48
N ASP A 253 3.64 -32.36 21.58
CA ASP A 253 3.25 -31.96 22.94
C ASP A 253 4.14 -30.84 23.51
N THR A 254 5.05 -30.30 22.70
CA THR A 254 5.93 -29.22 23.15
C THR A 254 5.09 -27.99 23.44
N PRO A 255 5.06 -27.47 24.69
CA PRO A 255 4.38 -26.23 24.98
C PRO A 255 5.10 -25.07 24.32
N LEU A 256 4.34 -24.17 23.68
CA LEU A 256 4.84 -23.02 22.94
C LEU A 256 4.04 -21.77 23.34
N LEU A 257 4.73 -20.63 23.34
CA LEU A 257 4.16 -19.31 23.57
C LEU A 257 4.39 -18.44 22.34
N LEU A 258 3.34 -17.74 21.90
CA LEU A 258 3.43 -16.68 20.90
C LEU A 258 4.09 -15.45 21.53
N ILE A 259 5.22 -15.02 20.96
CA ILE A 259 6.01 -13.87 21.40
C ILE A 259 5.72 -12.65 20.52
N ILE A 260 5.77 -12.83 19.19
CA ILE A 260 5.56 -11.74 18.23
C ILE A 260 4.27 -12.01 17.46
N ASN A 261 3.31 -11.10 17.59
CA ASN A 261 2.06 -11.15 16.83
C ASN A 261 2.17 -10.25 15.59
N ALA A 262 2.64 -10.81 14.47
CA ALA A 262 2.78 -10.11 13.18
C ALA A 262 1.46 -9.76 12.47
N GLY A 263 0.34 -9.80 13.19
CA GLY A 263 -0.97 -9.48 12.64
C GLY A 263 -1.65 -10.67 11.93
N PRO A 264 -2.68 -10.39 11.10
CA PRO A 264 -3.62 -11.39 10.60
C PRO A 264 -3.11 -12.26 9.45
N LEU A 265 -1.96 -11.95 8.86
CA LEU A 265 -1.36 -12.77 7.81
C LEU A 265 -0.26 -13.66 8.41
N PRO A 266 -0.12 -14.91 7.94
CA PRO A 266 0.92 -15.81 8.40
C PRO A 266 2.31 -15.27 8.04
N PRO A 267 3.28 -15.27 8.97
CA PRO A 267 4.68 -15.13 8.60
C PRO A 267 5.08 -16.24 7.63
N GLN A 268 5.74 -15.87 6.53
CA GLN A 268 6.13 -16.83 5.49
C GLN A 268 7.64 -16.93 5.38
N LYS A 269 8.14 -18.16 5.25
CA LYS A 269 9.54 -18.38 4.88
C LYS A 269 9.70 -18.10 3.39
N ARG A 270 10.55 -17.14 3.04
CA ARG A 270 10.99 -16.92 1.65
C ARG A 270 12.47 -17.29 1.51
N SER A 271 12.80 -18.04 0.47
CA SER A 271 14.17 -18.28 0.06
C SER A 271 14.50 -17.31 -1.07
N VAL A 272 15.66 -16.67 -1.00
CA VAL A 272 16.16 -15.75 -2.03
C VAL A 272 17.42 -16.30 -2.66
N THR A 273 17.57 -16.13 -3.97
CA THR A 273 18.81 -16.50 -4.69
C THR A 273 19.88 -15.48 -4.38
N VAL A 274 21.03 -15.97 -3.90
CA VAL A 274 22.19 -15.16 -3.56
C VAL A 274 23.37 -15.64 -4.41
N ILE A 275 24.06 -14.71 -5.07
CA ILE A 275 25.34 -15.02 -5.74
C ILE A 275 26.45 -14.63 -4.78
N VAL A 276 27.25 -15.61 -4.37
CA VAL A 276 28.41 -15.45 -3.51
C VAL A 276 29.66 -15.61 -4.37
N ASP A 277 30.56 -14.64 -4.32
CA ASP A 277 31.90 -14.79 -4.91
C ASP A 277 32.80 -15.44 -3.86
N PRO A 278 33.24 -16.69 -4.09
CA PRO A 278 34.08 -17.41 -3.14
C PRO A 278 35.50 -16.83 -3.02
N ASN A 279 35.95 -15.97 -3.94
CA ASN A 279 37.28 -15.36 -3.87
C ASN A 279 37.32 -14.18 -2.88
N GLU A 280 36.22 -13.45 -2.76
CA GLU A 280 36.11 -12.32 -1.83
C GLU A 280 35.34 -12.67 -0.54
N ASP A 281 34.76 -13.87 -0.46
CA ASP A 281 33.83 -14.31 0.58
C ASP A 281 32.68 -13.29 0.79
N LYS A 282 32.22 -12.70 -0.32
CA LYS A 282 31.20 -11.64 -0.33
C LYS A 282 30.01 -12.02 -1.19
N ILE A 283 28.85 -11.53 -0.76
CA ILE A 283 27.61 -11.59 -1.53
C ILE A 283 27.66 -10.51 -2.63
N VAL A 284 27.83 -10.93 -3.88
CA VAL A 284 27.87 -10.03 -5.06
C VAL A 284 26.46 -9.62 -5.48
N TYR A 285 25.46 -10.47 -5.23
CA TYR A 285 24.07 -10.16 -5.53
C TYR A 285 23.11 -10.75 -4.51
N SER A 286 22.29 -9.88 -3.91
CA SER A 286 21.07 -10.24 -3.18
C SER A 286 19.94 -9.30 -3.62
N PRO A 287 18.75 -9.81 -3.98
CA PRO A 287 17.59 -8.97 -4.30
C PRO A 287 16.99 -8.25 -3.08
N VAL A 288 17.43 -8.59 -1.86
CA VAL A 288 17.10 -7.90 -0.62
C VAL A 288 18.38 -7.18 -0.20
N GLY A 289 18.37 -5.85 -0.26
CA GLY A 289 19.55 -4.99 -0.37
C GLY A 289 20.78 -5.35 0.46
N GLN A 290 21.96 -5.03 -0.09
CA GLN A 290 23.23 -4.99 0.63
C GLN A 290 23.05 -4.11 1.88
N ASN A 291 23.29 -4.69 3.06
CA ASN A 291 23.58 -3.94 4.28
C ASN A 291 25.06 -3.57 4.29
#